data_AF-A0AAN8FQ02-F1
#
_entry.id   AF-A0AAN8FQ02-F1
#
_cell.length_a   1.000
_cell.length_b   1.000
_cell.length_c   1.000
_cell.angle_alpha   90.00
_cell.angle_beta   90.00
_cell.angle_gamma   90.00
#
_symmetry.space_group_name_H-M   'P 1'
#
loop_
_entity.id
_entity.type
_entity.pdbx_description
1 polymer ?
#
loop_
_entity_poly.entity_id
_entity_poly.type
_entity_poly.pdbx_seq_one_letter_code
_entity_poly.pdbx_strand_id
1 'polypeptide(L)'
;PSGCGEMLAASDRWQVKRFTFGSAGGGIRDMSIECNHWITAPTGKRIQIQVTALQNSQCHSGCTLNSIEPKTMADKGITNPRQD
;
A
#
# COMPACT_ATOMS: atom_id res chain seq x y z
N PRO A 1 -5.14 11.18 6.00
CA PRO A 1 -3.78 11.78 6.00
C PRO A 1 -3.71 12.83 4.90
N SER A 2 -2.74 13.75 4.96
CA SER A 2 -2.44 14.59 3.78
C SER A 2 -2.10 13.71 2.57
N GLY A 3 -2.47 14.14 1.37
CA GLY A 3 -2.29 13.38 0.13
C GLY A 3 -3.53 12.56 -0.29
N CYS A 4 -3.31 11.51 -1.09
CA CYS A 4 -4.36 10.66 -1.69
C CYS A 4 -4.85 9.49 -0.82
N GLY A 5 -4.32 9.35 0.40
CA GLY A 5 -4.65 8.24 1.30
C GLY A 5 -5.90 8.47 2.15
N GLU A 6 -6.44 7.39 2.73
CA GLU A 6 -7.56 7.43 3.68
C GLU A 6 -7.23 6.75 5.02
N MET A 7 -7.97 7.13 6.07
CA MET A 7 -7.99 6.43 7.35
C MET A 7 -9.07 5.33 7.28
N LEU A 8 -8.71 4.11 7.66
CA LEU A 8 -9.56 2.93 7.60
C LEU A 8 -9.64 2.30 8.98
N ALA A 9 -10.84 1.88 9.38
CA ALA A 9 -11.06 1.14 10.62
C ALA A 9 -11.37 -0.32 10.29
N ALA A 10 -10.50 -1.23 10.71
CA ALA A 10 -10.76 -2.67 10.57
C ALA A 10 -11.90 -3.10 11.51
N SER A 11 -12.61 -4.15 11.10
CA SER A 11 -13.67 -4.78 11.89
C SER A 11 -13.43 -6.27 12.07
N ASP A 12 -14.33 -6.96 12.76
CA ASP A 12 -14.36 -8.42 12.85
C ASP A 12 -14.86 -9.10 11.55
N ARG A 13 -15.24 -8.32 10.54
CA ARG A 13 -15.67 -8.78 9.22
C ARG A 13 -14.75 -8.26 8.12
N TRP A 14 -14.64 -9.04 7.04
CA TRP A 14 -13.97 -8.61 5.82
C TRP A 14 -14.65 -7.38 5.22
N GLN A 15 -13.84 -6.40 4.88
CA GLN A 15 -14.24 -5.19 4.18
C GLN A 15 -13.47 -5.15 2.86
N VAL A 16 -14.19 -5.06 1.74
CA VAL A 16 -13.56 -4.98 0.43
C VAL A 16 -13.42 -3.52 0.03
N LYS A 17 -12.19 -3.11 -0.30
CA LYS A 17 -11.87 -1.78 -0.82
C LYS A 17 -11.13 -1.93 -2.14
N ARG A 18 -11.45 -1.04 -3.08
CA ARG A 18 -10.72 -0.91 -4.34
C ARG A 18 -10.06 0.45 -4.36
N PHE A 19 -8.76 0.45 -4.60
CA PHE A 19 -7.97 1.66 -4.74
C PHE A 19 -7.48 1.83 -6.17
N THR A 20 -7.24 3.07 -6.56
CA THR A 20 -6.65 3.42 -7.85
C THR A 20 -5.60 4.48 -7.60
N PHE A 21 -4.39 4.21 -8.09
CA PHE A 21 -3.20 5.02 -7.85
C PHE A 21 -2.49 5.31 -9.16
N GLY A 22 -1.59 6.30 -9.14
CA GLY A 22 -0.82 6.72 -10.30
C GLY A 22 -1.48 7.84 -11.11
N SER A 23 -0.87 8.17 -12.24
CA SER A 23 -1.30 9.27 -13.11
C SER A 23 -1.74 8.77 -14.48
N ALA A 24 -2.83 9.31 -15.02
CA ALA A 24 -3.32 8.97 -16.36
C ALA A 24 -2.34 9.29 -17.50
N GLY A 25 -1.41 10.23 -17.29
CA GLY A 25 -0.45 10.68 -18.31
C GLY A 25 0.62 9.66 -18.71
N GLY A 26 0.72 8.51 -18.01
CA GLY A 26 1.74 7.49 -18.27
C GLY A 26 3.17 7.96 -18.00
N GLY A 27 4.14 7.11 -18.36
CA GLY A 27 5.59 7.39 -18.28
C GLY A 27 6.28 6.91 -17.00
N ILE A 28 7.58 6.65 -17.13
CA ILE A 28 8.49 6.36 -16.00
C ILE A 28 8.81 7.68 -15.30
N ARG A 29 8.87 7.66 -13.97
CA ARG A 29 9.17 8.83 -13.14
C ARG A 29 10.38 8.51 -12.25
N ASP A 30 11.19 9.53 -11.97
CA ASP A 30 12.33 9.41 -11.06
C ASP A 30 11.88 9.28 -9.59
N MET A 31 10.66 9.75 -9.27
CA MET A 31 10.06 9.68 -7.95
C MET A 31 8.72 8.97 -7.99
N SER A 32 8.48 8.12 -6.99
CA SER A 32 7.19 7.49 -6.74
C SER A 32 6.14 8.53 -6.34
N ILE A 33 4.91 8.34 -6.83
CA ILE A 33 3.72 8.96 -6.22
C ILE A 33 3.25 8.00 -5.13
N GLU A 34 3.24 8.47 -3.88
CA GLU A 34 2.86 7.66 -2.73
C GLU A 34 1.44 8.00 -2.26
N CYS A 35 0.61 6.96 -2.07
CA CYS A 35 -0.70 7.05 -1.44
C CYS A 35 -0.74 6.17 -0.19
N ASN A 36 -0.69 6.81 0.98
CA ASN A 36 -0.57 6.12 2.26
C ASN A 36 -1.94 5.93 2.94
N HIS A 37 -2.44 4.69 2.93
CA HIS A 37 -3.64 4.31 3.68
C HIS A 37 -3.27 3.81 5.08
N TRP A 38 -4.00 4.29 6.09
CA TRP A 38 -3.77 3.88 7.47
C TRP A 38 -4.93 3.05 7.97
N ILE A 39 -4.64 1.79 8.33
CA ILE A 39 -5.64 0.87 8.86
C ILE A 39 -5.42 0.77 10.37
N THR A 40 -6.45 1.08 11.15
CA THR A 40 -6.44 0.96 12.61
C THR A 40 -7.21 -0.29 13.04
N ALA A 41 -6.61 -1.07 13.94
CA ALA A 41 -7.24 -2.23 14.54
C ALA A 41 -8.10 -1.81 15.75
N PRO A 42 -9.19 -2.53 16.06
CA PRO A 42 -9.77 -2.48 17.39
C PRO A 42 -8.72 -2.85 18.47
N THR A 43 -8.87 -2.30 19.67
CA THR A 43 -7.94 -2.53 20.80
C THR A 43 -7.73 -4.03 21.04
N GLY A 44 -6.46 -4.44 21.15
CA GLY A 44 -6.09 -5.84 21.41
C GLY A 44 -6.26 -6.78 20.21
N LYS A 45 -6.54 -6.27 19.01
CA LYS A 45 -6.67 -7.07 17.79
C LYS A 45 -5.53 -6.81 16.80
N ARG A 46 -5.34 -7.75 15.89
CA ARG A 46 -4.42 -7.64 14.75
C ARG A 46 -5.21 -7.42 13.47
N ILE A 47 -4.61 -6.72 12.52
CA ILE A 47 -5.19 -6.53 11.18
C ILE A 47 -4.77 -7.71 10.31
N GLN A 48 -5.71 -8.24 9.54
CA GLN A 48 -5.44 -9.14 8.43
C GLN A 48 -5.69 -8.40 7.12
N ILE A 49 -4.77 -8.53 6.18
CA ILE A 49 -4.86 -7.92 4.85
C ILE A 49 -4.78 -9.04 3.81
N GLN A 50 -5.65 -8.99 2.81
CA GLN A 50 -5.59 -9.85 1.64
C GLN A 50 -5.68 -8.99 0.38
N VAL A 51 -4.65 -9.09 -0.47
CA VAL A 51 -4.70 -8.51 -1.83
C VAL A 51 -5.38 -9.53 -2.73
N THR A 52 -6.60 -9.23 -3.17
CA THR A 52 -7.42 -10.17 -3.96
C THR A 52 -7.22 -10.00 -5.46
N ALA A 53 -6.87 -8.80 -5.92
CA ALA A 53 -6.61 -8.51 -7.32
C ALA A 53 -5.67 -7.31 -7.47
N LEU A 54 -4.85 -7.36 -8.51
CA LEU A 54 -4.06 -6.22 -9.00
C LEU A 54 -4.39 -6.03 -10.48
N GLN A 55 -4.67 -4.79 -10.87
CA GLN A 55 -4.97 -4.41 -12.25
C GLN A 55 -3.90 -3.46 -12.75
N ASN A 56 -3.41 -3.69 -13.97
CA ASN A 56 -2.36 -2.89 -14.60
C ASN A 56 -1.04 -2.80 -13.79
N SER A 57 -0.75 -3.83 -12.98
CA SER A 57 0.52 -3.89 -12.24
C SER A 57 1.67 -4.17 -13.21
N GLN A 58 2.71 -3.34 -13.13
CA GLN A 58 3.97 -3.50 -13.87
C GLN A 58 5.09 -3.84 -12.89
N CYS A 59 4.95 -5.00 -12.24
CA CYS A 59 6.00 -5.48 -11.34
C CYS A 59 7.00 -6.33 -12.12
N HIS A 60 8.20 -5.79 -12.33
CA HIS A 60 9.41 -6.54 -12.68
C HIS A 60 10.21 -6.85 -11.41
N SER A 61 11.47 -7.28 -11.54
CA SER A 61 12.34 -7.48 -10.38
C SER A 61 12.34 -6.23 -9.47
N GLY A 62 11.93 -6.40 -8.21
CA GLY A 62 11.81 -5.31 -7.24
C GLY A 62 10.58 -4.39 -7.38
N CYS A 63 9.65 -4.67 -8.31
CA CYS A 63 8.44 -3.87 -8.57
C CYS A 63 8.69 -2.35 -8.67
N THR A 64 9.72 -1.93 -9.40
CA THR A 64 10.20 -0.54 -9.40
C THR A 64 9.28 0.47 -10.09
N LEU A 65 8.32 0.03 -10.90
CA LEU A 65 7.38 0.92 -11.61
C LEU A 65 6.09 1.18 -10.83
N ASN A 66 5.57 0.15 -10.15
CA ASN A 66 4.47 0.27 -9.21
C ASN A 66 4.48 -0.89 -8.22
N SER A 67 4.15 -0.58 -6.97
CA SER A 67 4.15 -1.54 -5.86
C SER A 67 3.09 -1.17 -4.83
N ILE A 68 2.76 -2.16 -3.99
CA ILE A 68 2.03 -1.96 -2.76
C ILE A 68 2.94 -2.48 -1.64
N GLU A 69 3.19 -1.66 -0.63
CA GLU A 69 4.04 -2.01 0.50
C GLU A 69 3.25 -1.96 1.81
N PRO A 70 2.84 -3.12 2.37
CA PRO A 70 2.27 -3.17 3.71
C PRO A 70 3.32 -2.79 4.77
N LYS A 71 3.20 -1.60 5.35
CA LYS A 71 4.09 -1.10 6.41
C LYS A 71 3.64 -1.56 7.80
N THR A 72 4.15 -2.70 8.27
CA THR A 72 3.73 -3.32 9.55
C THR A 72 4.67 -3.06 10.73
N MET A 73 5.92 -2.65 10.47
CA MET A 73 6.91 -2.34 11.51
C MET A 73 6.63 -0.99 12.19
N ALA A 74 7.18 -0.78 13.40
CA ALA A 74 6.99 0.47 14.14
C ALA A 74 7.46 1.68 13.33
N ASP A 75 8.70 1.61 12.82
CA ASP A 75 9.23 2.56 11.85
C ASP A 75 8.63 2.28 10.46
N LYS A 76 7.94 3.29 9.91
CA LYS A 76 7.28 3.23 8.61
C LYS A 76 8.21 3.63 7.46
N GLY A 77 9.40 4.17 7.75
CA GLY A 77 10.42 4.50 6.76
C GLY A 77 11.22 3.29 6.30
N ILE A 78 11.22 2.19 7.05
CA ILE A 78 11.92 0.97 6.65
C ILE A 78 11.25 0.40 5.40
N THR A 79 11.94 0.48 4.27
CA THR A 79 11.69 -0.30 3.06
C THR A 79 12.52 -1.58 3.14
N ASN A 80 12.06 -2.68 2.52
CA ASN A 80 12.75 -3.97 2.57
C ASN A 80 14.28 -3.80 2.31
N PRO A 81 15.18 -4.31 3.19
CA PRO A 81 16.61 -4.26 2.92
C PRO A 81 16.91 -4.94 1.57
N ARG A 82 17.92 -4.43 0.85
CA ARG A 82 18.49 -5.21 -0.26
C ARG A 82 18.92 -6.55 0.33
N GLN A 83 18.53 -7.65 -0.31
CA GLN A 83 19.12 -8.94 0.02
C GLN A 83 20.56 -8.87 -0.46
N ASP A 84 21.48 -8.74 0.50
CA ASP A 84 22.92 -8.91 0.26
C ASP A 84 23.22 -10.40 0.02
#